data_AF-A0A8T4M9V9-F1
#
_entry.id   AF-A0A8T4M9V9-F1
#
_cell.length_a   1.000
_cell.length_b   1.000
_cell.length_c   1.000
_cell.angle_alpha   90.00
_cell.angle_beta   90.00
_cell.angle_gamma   90.00
#
_symmetry.space_group_name_H-M   'P 1'
#
loop_
_entity.id
_entity.type
_entity.pdbx_description
1 polymer ?
#
loop_
_entity_poly.entity_id
_entity_poly.type
_entity_poly.pdbx_seq_one_letter_code
_entity_poly.pdbx_strand_id
1 'polypeptide(L)'
;MDEYFSPPHRDFVKVRPTEEWLRLRNSGGKHSINYKKWHFGKDGKSYHTDEYETKLEDLNQVKKILEVLNFKPIVTVDKIRKTWIYKDYEI
;
A
#
# COMPACT_ATOMS: atom_id res chain seq x y z
N MET A 1 2.80 1.27 11.46
CA MET A 1 3.92 1.35 10.51
C MET A 1 3.49 0.82 9.15
N ASP A 2 3.74 1.59 8.09
CA ASP A 2 3.48 1.23 6.69
C ASP A 2 4.81 1.20 5.92
N GLU A 3 5.10 0.12 5.20
CA GLU A 3 6.27 -0.01 4.33
C GLU A 3 5.81 -0.13 2.87
N TYR A 4 6.34 0.72 1.98
CA TYR A 4 5.98 0.75 0.57
C TYR A 4 7.09 0.15 -0.29
N PHE A 5 6.72 -0.55 -1.36
CA PHE A 5 7.63 -1.27 -2.24
C PHE A 5 7.36 -0.99 -3.71
N SER A 6 8.40 -1.02 -4.54
CA SER A 6 8.31 -1.03 -6.01
C SER A 6 8.86 -2.35 -6.55
N PRO A 7 8.17 -3.01 -7.49
CA PRO A 7 8.73 -4.17 -8.18
C PRO A 7 9.95 -3.78 -9.04
N PRO A 8 10.86 -4.72 -9.34
CA PRO A 8 12.05 -4.42 -10.13
C PRO A 8 11.75 -4.11 -11.60
N HIS A 9 10.63 -4.61 -12.11
CA HIS A 9 10.20 -4.45 -13.51
C HIS A 9 9.29 -3.24 -13.74
N ARG A 10 8.78 -2.58 -12.68
CA ARG A 10 7.92 -1.39 -12.76
C ARG A 10 8.25 -0.42 -11.63
N ASP A 11 8.73 0.76 -11.99
CA ASP A 11 9.02 1.82 -11.04
C ASP A 11 7.76 2.66 -10.76
N PHE A 12 7.12 2.40 -9.62
CA PHE A 12 5.87 3.04 -9.24
C PHE A 12 6.03 4.55 -8.99
N VAL A 13 7.21 5.02 -8.58
CA VAL A 13 7.43 6.45 -8.27
C VAL A 13 7.90 7.27 -9.47
N LYS A 14 8.17 6.61 -10.60
CA LYS A 14 8.59 7.27 -11.84
C LYS A 14 7.45 8.01 -12.55
N VAL A 15 6.22 7.49 -12.44
CA VAL A 15 5.02 8.12 -13.03
C VAL A 15 4.43 9.14 -12.07
N ARG A 16 4.02 10.31 -12.59
CA ARG A 16 3.35 11.36 -11.82
C ARG A 16 2.04 11.78 -12.51
N PRO A 17 0.89 11.76 -11.80
CA PRO A 17 0.71 11.30 -10.41
C PRO A 17 1.01 9.80 -10.25
N THR A 18 1.43 9.38 -9.04
CA THR A 18 1.71 7.96 -8.78
C THR A 18 0.43 7.16 -8.79
N GLU A 19 0.37 6.16 -9.67
CA GLU A 19 -0.82 5.35 -9.90
C GLU A 19 -0.82 4.08 -9.07
N GLU A 20 0.35 3.44 -8.90
CA GLU A 20 0.47 2.13 -8.27
C GLU A 20 1.11 2.22 -6.89
N TRP A 21 0.60 1.44 -5.94
CA TRP A 21 1.15 1.30 -4.60
C TRP A 21 1.14 -0.15 -4.16
N LEU A 22 2.26 -0.64 -3.66
CA LEU A 22 2.33 -1.90 -2.91
C LEU A 22 2.80 -1.61 -1.49
N ARG A 23 2.03 -2.04 -0.50
CA ARG A 23 2.26 -1.73 0.91
C ARG A 23 2.14 -2.96 1.80
N LEU A 24 3.12 -3.12 2.70
CA LEU A 24 2.97 -3.93 3.91
C LEU A 24 2.60 -3.03 5.08
N ARG A 25 1.60 -3.43 5.88
CA ARG A 25 1.16 -2.67 7.05
C ARG A 25 1.28 -3.51 8.30
N ASN A 26 1.79 -2.90 9.37
CA ASN A 26 1.66 -3.37 10.74
C ASN A 26 0.87 -2.32 11.56
N SER A 27 -0.29 -2.75 12.04
CA SER A 27 -1.20 -1.95 12.87
C SER A 27 -1.45 -2.67 14.19
N GLY A 28 -0.52 -2.51 15.15
CA GLY A 28 -0.66 -3.07 16.50
C GLY A 28 -0.76 -4.60 16.51
N GLY A 29 0.06 -5.27 15.68
CA GLY A 29 0.07 -6.73 15.55
C GLY A 29 -0.90 -7.30 14.51
N LYS A 30 -1.75 -6.47 13.90
CA LYS A 30 -2.51 -6.85 12.70
C LYS A 30 -1.70 -6.51 11.46
N HIS A 31 -1.43 -7.52 10.64
CA HIS A 31 -0.63 -7.38 9.43
C HIS A 31 -1.51 -7.46 8.17
N SER A 32 -1.20 -6.64 7.17
CA SER A 32 -1.82 -6.76 5.85
C SER A 32 -0.85 -6.42 4.72
N ILE A 33 -1.12 -6.99 3.55
CA ILE A 33 -0.54 -6.57 2.28
C ILE A 33 -1.63 -5.94 1.43
N ASN A 34 -1.29 -4.84 0.77
CA ASN A 34 -2.24 -4.05 -0.01
C ASN A 34 -1.58 -3.61 -1.32
N TYR A 35 -2.24 -3.91 -2.43
CA TYR A 35 -1.95 -3.30 -3.72
C TYR A 35 -3.08 -2.35 -4.09
N LYS A 36 -2.72 -1.14 -4.56
CA LYS A 36 -3.66 -0.17 -5.09
C LYS A 36 -3.23 0.30 -6.47
N LYS A 37 -4.18 0.44 -7.38
CA LYS A 37 -4.02 1.14 -8.66
C LYS A 37 -5.06 2.25 -8.79
N TRP A 38 -4.60 3.49 -8.79
CA TRP A 38 -5.41 4.66 -9.01
C TRP A 38 -5.63 4.89 -10.51
N HIS A 39 -6.88 5.17 -10.89
CA HIS A 39 -7.22 5.52 -12.25
C HIS A 39 -7.52 7.02 -12.33
N PHE A 40 -6.63 7.75 -12.99
CA PHE A 40 -6.76 9.19 -13.22
C PHE A 40 -7.37 9.44 -14.59
N GLY A 41 -8.30 10.40 -14.67
CA GLY A 41 -8.82 10.87 -15.95
C GLY A 41 -8.02 12.05 -16.51
N LYS A 42 -8.46 12.56 -17.65
CA LYS A 42 -7.76 13.63 -18.40
C LYS A 42 -7.66 14.95 -17.62
N ASP A 43 -8.51 15.16 -16.63
CA ASP A 43 -8.50 16.32 -15.73
C ASP A 43 -7.53 16.15 -14.54
N GLY A 44 -6.81 15.03 -14.47
CA GLY A 44 -5.85 14.72 -13.40
C GLY A 44 -6.49 14.28 -12.09
N LYS A 45 -7.83 14.15 -12.04
CA LYS A 45 -8.53 13.65 -10.86
C LYS A 45 -8.59 12.13 -10.87
N SER A 46 -8.51 11.53 -9.69
CA SER A 46 -8.77 10.10 -9.51
C SER A 46 -10.26 9.82 -9.54
N TYR A 47 -10.69 8.86 -10.36
CA TYR A 47 -12.10 8.48 -10.48
C TYR A 47 -12.44 7.25 -9.63
N HIS A 48 -11.53 6.27 -9.61
CA HIS A 48 -11.67 5.05 -8.83
C HIS A 48 -10.30 4.40 -8.61
N THR A 49 -10.28 3.40 -7.75
CA THR A 49 -9.06 2.68 -7.35
C THR A 49 -9.35 1.19 -7.32
N ASP A 50 -8.52 0.41 -8.01
CA ASP A 50 -8.52 -1.04 -7.82
C ASP A 50 -7.71 -1.34 -6.56
N GLU A 51 -8.34 -1.98 -5.60
CA GLU A 51 -7.74 -2.31 -4.31
C GLU A 51 -7.81 -3.81 -4.04
N TYR A 52 -6.64 -4.42 -3.86
CA TYR A 52 -6.51 -5.80 -3.42
C TYR A 52 -5.80 -5.79 -2.06
N GLU A 53 -6.54 -6.09 -1.00
CA GLU A 53 -6.01 -6.20 0.36
C GLU A 53 -6.33 -7.56 0.94
N THR A 54 -5.33 -8.14 1.64
CA THR A 54 -5.56 -9.32 2.46
C THR A 54 -4.74 -9.24 3.74
N LYS A 55 -5.23 -9.95 4.75
CA LYS A 55 -4.56 -10.10 6.04
C LYS A 55 -3.36 -11.04 5.89
N LEU A 56 -2.33 -10.79 6.70
CA LEU A 56 -1.16 -11.64 6.80
C LEU A 56 -1.04 -12.17 8.22
N GLU A 57 -0.60 -13.41 8.35
CA GLU A 57 -0.22 -13.98 9.64
C GLU A 57 1.20 -13.54 10.01
N ASP A 58 2.16 -13.73 9.11
CA ASP A 58 3.57 -13.39 9.31
C ASP A 58 4.06 -12.32 8.32
N LEU A 59 4.18 -11.08 8.78
CA LEU A 59 4.70 -9.95 8.01
C LEU A 59 6.17 -10.14 7.62
N ASN A 60 6.98 -10.75 8.49
CA ASN A 60 8.42 -10.90 8.29
C ASN A 60 8.73 -11.87 7.15
N GLN A 61 7.95 -12.95 7.02
CA GLN A 61 8.08 -13.89 5.91
C GLN A 61 7.75 -13.23 4.58
N VAL A 62 6.65 -12.47 4.52
CA VAL A 62 6.29 -11.74 3.29
C VAL A 62 7.35 -10.71 2.92
N LYS A 63 7.94 -10.02 3.91
CA LYS A 63 9.04 -9.09 3.68
C LYS A 63 10.27 -9.78 3.07
N LYS A 64 10.67 -10.94 3.59
CA LYS A 64 11.75 -11.76 3.02
C LYS A 64 11.43 -12.23 1.60
N ILE A 65 10.18 -12.62 1.34
CA ILE A 65 9.74 -12.99 -0.02
C ILE A 65 9.91 -11.80 -0.97
N LEU A 66 9.45 -10.60 -0.59
CA LEU A 66 9.61 -9.40 -1.41
C LEU A 66 11.09 -9.06 -1.67
N GLU A 67 11.95 -9.20 -0.66
CA GLU A 67 13.39 -9.00 -0.78
C GLU A 67 14.04 -9.98 -1.77
N VAL A 68 13.74 -11.28 -1.65
CA VAL A 68 14.25 -12.32 -2.58
C VAL A 68 13.71 -12.12 -4.00
N LEU A 69 12.48 -11.61 -4.15
CA LEU A 69 11.89 -11.22 -5.43
C LEU A 69 12.38 -9.85 -5.95
N ASN A 70 13.36 -9.24 -5.28
CA ASN A 70 14.00 -7.97 -5.65
C ASN A 70 13.03 -6.77 -5.70
N PHE A 71 12.01 -6.77 -4.85
CA PHE A 71 11.19 -5.58 -4.61
C PHE A 71 11.99 -4.57 -3.79
N LYS A 72 12.00 -3.32 -4.26
CA LYS A 72 12.76 -2.24 -3.63
C LYS A 72 11.89 -1.52 -2.60
N PRO A 73 12.35 -1.35 -1.35
CA PRO A 73 11.65 -0.47 -0.41
C PRO A 73 11.72 0.97 -0.92
N ILE A 74 10.58 1.66 -0.90
CA ILE A 74 10.44 3.07 -1.31
C ILE A 74 10.52 3.97 -0.08
N VAL A 75 9.64 3.73 0.89
CA VAL A 75 9.50 4.56 2.09
C VAL A 75 8.82 3.79 3.21
N THR A 76 9.20 4.10 4.45
CA THR A 76 8.51 3.67 5.66
C THR A 76 7.81 4.86 6.30
N VAL A 77 6.52 4.70 6.60
CA VAL A 77 5.70 5.73 7.23
C VAL A 77 5.25 5.22 8.60
N ASP A 78 5.71 5.88 9.65
CA ASP A 78 5.19 5.67 10.99
C ASP A 78 4.13 6.72 11.33
N LYS A 79 3.00 6.26 11.87
CA LYS A 79 1.84 7.11 12.15
C LYS A 79 0.95 6.51 13.22
N ILE A 80 0.31 7.39 13.98
CA ILE A 80 -0.78 7.05 14.89
C ILE A 80 -2.09 7.30 14.15
N ARG A 81 -2.91 6.26 13.99
CA ARG A 81 -4.25 6.37 13.40
C ARG A 81 -5.30 6.21 14.48
N LYS A 82 -6.24 7.14 14.50
CA LYS A 82 -7.51 7.03 15.20
C LYS A 82 -8.58 6.87 14.14
N THR A 83 -9.52 5.97 14.38
CA THR A 83 -10.61 5.67 13.45
C THR A 83 -11.91 5.73 14.25
N TRP A 84 -12.90 6.45 13.71
CA TRP A 84 -14.23 6.55 14.27
C TRP A 84 -15.24 6.03 13.27
N ILE A 85 -16.14 5.15 13.72
CA ILE A 85 -17.30 4.74 12.94
C ILE A 85 -18.49 5.55 13.41
N TYR A 86 -19.11 6.30 12.50
CA TYR A 86 -20.39 6.96 12.75
C TYR A 86 -21.38 6.51 11.68
N LYS A 87 -22.47 5.87 12.11
CA LYS A 87 -23.45 5.23 11.23
C LYS A 87 -22.74 4.27 10.26
N ASP A 88 -22.81 4.55 8.97
CA ASP A 88 -22.29 3.79 7.85
C ASP A 88 -20.99 4.38 7.26
N TYR A 89 -20.39 5.39 7.91
CA TYR A 89 -19.14 6.00 7.46
C TYR A 89 -18.02 5.96 8.49
N GLU A 90 -16.80 5.83 7.98
CA GLU A 90 -15.53 5.85 8.73
C GLU A 90 -14.87 7.22 8.62
N ILE A 91 -14.39 7.75 9.75
CA ILE A 91 -13.57 8.97 9.85
C ILE A 91 -12.18 8.59 10.39
#